data_AF-A0AAP5JTU3-F1
#
_entry.id   AF-A0AAP5JTU3-F1
#
_cell.length_a   1.000
_cell.length_b   1.000
_cell.length_c   1.000
_cell.angle_alpha   90.00
_cell.angle_beta   90.00
_cell.angle_gamma   90.00
#
_symmetry.space_group_name_H-M   'P 1'
#
loop_
_entity.id
_entity.type
_entity.pdbx_description
1 polymer ?
#
loop_
_entity_poly.entity_id
_entity_poly.type
_entity_poly.pdbx_seq_one_letter_code
_entity_poly.pdbx_strand_id
1 'polypeptide(L)'
;MYKRIIVAVAGALFTLLALLAAIITDLYDRDFPQAIGVESRLSLNFSESGFSVTEAFATLEELDARWDLGLVKVAPDLDRDGDGQIFVALNDGDLPAEFTWFGGDGVGKIVGKDRLAASYPNGFYLVTGENAHLGEFEDALKSKGVKVGRRDVSIFDNLEFVVRERGFAAAVLASFALIAALALFWLSLRARGRALRVLGGCPTVRIQVQDLAGFGGLLLVSAGAVALAAAGYVGVFHGWMYVGTFLKALVSLQVAVIAVSLLAALVMSASAWPSATMLATRQPAVKSLRSAAIVIQALTFLLVVAAAGPAWSAYKHSSAMAAEMAQWKQLADQAAIVFATDVDEMDHMEPLIGELVKDAESLDTVALSYTYTQEMSMPVDFGEYSAISFVNQRWLDLVTKGAPQPAVTSVPYHSIPEGLVRMVREEAELLSRKKLSEELLAQFQFLRPVDGFRMPVAQGGGGGKASLYGRCSARRRSLALRHL
;
A
#
# COMPACT_ATOMS: atom_id res chain seq x y z
N MET A 1 38.81 12.95 15.84
CA MET A 1 38.19 13.27 14.53
C MET A 1 37.49 12.07 13.91
N TYR A 2 38.19 10.97 13.59
CA TYR A 2 37.59 9.79 12.92
C TYR A 2 36.42 9.11 13.66
N LYS A 3 36.45 8.99 15.00
CA LYS A 3 35.32 8.47 15.78
C LYS A 3 34.04 9.30 15.57
N ARG A 4 34.18 10.62 15.40
CA ARG A 4 33.05 11.54 15.15
C ARG A 4 32.44 11.31 13.78
N ILE A 5 33.26 11.03 12.76
CA ILE A 5 32.79 10.69 11.40
C ILE A 5 31.96 9.41 11.45
N ILE A 6 32.45 8.37 12.14
CA ILE A 6 31.72 7.10 12.27
C ILE A 6 30.40 7.31 12.99
N VAL A 7 30.40 8.04 14.10
CA VAL A 7 29.19 8.34 14.87
C VAL A 7 28.18 9.14 14.05
N ALA A 8 28.63 10.11 13.25
CA ALA A 8 27.77 10.93 12.42
C ALA A 8 27.15 10.13 11.26
N VAL A 9 27.95 9.34 10.54
CA VAL A 9 27.46 8.51 9.42
C VAL A 9 26.54 7.40 9.94
N ALA A 10 26.91 6.74 11.03
CA ALA A 10 26.05 5.75 11.68
C ALA A 10 24.77 6.39 12.22
N GLY A 11 24.85 7.60 12.77
CA GLY A 11 23.69 8.37 13.20
C GLY A 11 22.71 8.62 12.05
N ALA A 12 23.20 9.09 10.91
CA ALA A 12 22.36 9.29 9.72
C ALA A 12 21.70 7.98 9.24
N LEU A 13 22.45 6.88 9.21
CA LEU A 13 21.92 5.56 8.87
C LEU A 13 20.81 5.13 9.85
N PHE A 14 21.05 5.23 11.16
CA PHE A 14 20.07 4.84 12.16
C PHE A 14 18.85 5.76 12.17
N THR A 15 18.99 7.04 11.82
CA THR A 15 17.85 7.95 11.61
C THR A 15 17.00 7.49 10.43
N LEU A 16 17.61 7.03 9.35
CA LEU A 16 16.89 6.45 8.21
C LEU A 16 16.17 5.16 8.60
N LEU A 17 16.79 4.31 9.43
CA LEU A 17 16.09 3.14 10.00
C LEU A 17 14.95 3.53 10.93
N ALA A 18 15.06 4.64 11.67
CA ALA A 18 13.96 5.16 12.50
C ALA A 18 12.78 5.60 11.64
N LEU A 19 13.02 6.22 10.49
CA LEU A 19 11.97 6.55 9.53
C LEU A 19 11.32 5.27 8.96
N LEU A 20 12.13 4.27 8.62
CA LEU A 20 11.59 2.98 8.17
C LEU A 20 10.76 2.29 9.25
N ALA A 21 11.21 2.33 10.50
CA ALA A 21 10.46 1.80 11.65
C ALA A 21 9.14 2.56 11.86
N ALA A 22 9.10 3.87 11.61
CA ALA A 22 7.86 4.64 11.67
C ALA A 22 6.88 4.21 10.57
N ILE A 23 7.35 3.99 9.33
CA ILE A 23 6.50 3.47 8.24
C ILE A 23 5.97 2.07 8.58
N ILE A 24 6.82 1.18 9.09
CA ILE A 24 6.40 -0.16 9.52
C ILE A 24 5.35 -0.06 10.64
N THR A 25 5.54 0.87 11.58
CA THR A 25 4.58 1.09 12.69
C THR A 25 3.25 1.63 12.18
N ASP A 26 3.27 2.55 11.20
CA ASP A 26 2.05 3.08 10.57
C ASP A 26 1.27 1.97 9.84
N LEU A 27 1.95 1.20 8.98
CA LEU A 27 1.34 0.08 8.26
C LEU A 27 0.79 -0.98 9.23
N TYR A 28 1.55 -1.27 10.29
CA TYR A 28 1.13 -2.19 11.32
C TYR A 28 -0.11 -1.68 12.07
N ASP A 29 -0.16 -0.40 12.44
CA ASP A 29 -1.30 0.18 13.15
C ASP A 29 -2.56 0.27 12.27
N ARG A 30 -2.42 0.46 10.95
CA ARG A 30 -3.55 0.39 10.01
C ARG A 30 -4.19 -0.98 9.95
N ASP A 31 -3.38 -2.04 10.01
CA ASP A 31 -3.89 -3.42 9.99
C ASP A 31 -4.36 -3.90 11.37
N PHE A 32 -3.72 -3.42 12.45
CA PHE A 32 -3.97 -3.77 13.84
C PHE A 32 -3.97 -2.51 14.72
N PRO A 33 -5.08 -1.75 14.73
CA PRO A 33 -5.15 -0.50 15.48
C PRO A 33 -4.95 -0.72 16.99
N GLN A 34 -3.83 -0.24 17.51
CA GLN A 34 -3.46 -0.45 18.91
C GLN A 34 -4.38 0.32 19.86
N ALA A 35 -4.99 1.40 19.39
CA ALA A 35 -5.88 2.25 20.19
C ALA A 35 -7.16 1.55 20.63
N ILE A 36 -7.56 0.49 19.93
CA ILE A 36 -8.72 -0.33 20.27
C ILE A 36 -8.33 -1.75 20.71
N GLY A 37 -7.03 -1.99 20.96
CA GLY A 37 -6.54 -3.26 21.48
C GLY A 37 -6.57 -4.43 20.49
N VAL A 38 -6.51 -4.19 19.18
CA VAL A 38 -6.57 -5.31 18.21
C VAL A 38 -5.34 -6.19 18.29
N GLU A 39 -5.56 -7.48 18.52
CA GLU A 39 -4.50 -8.50 18.52
C GLU A 39 -4.61 -9.51 17.37
N SER A 40 -5.81 -9.70 16.83
CA SER A 40 -6.06 -10.62 15.71
C SER A 40 -7.05 -10.03 14.72
N ARG A 41 -6.86 -10.39 13.44
CA ARG A 41 -7.75 -10.02 12.34
C ARG A 41 -8.27 -11.27 11.65
N LEU A 42 -9.57 -11.29 11.43
CA LEU A 42 -10.29 -12.35 10.77
C LEU A 42 -10.80 -11.86 9.40
N SER A 43 -10.62 -12.68 8.39
CA SER A 43 -11.23 -12.53 7.07
C SER A 43 -12.35 -13.56 6.97
N LEU A 44 -13.59 -13.11 6.92
CA LEU A 44 -14.76 -13.97 6.88
C LEU A 44 -15.43 -13.88 5.51
N ASN A 45 -15.71 -15.05 4.93
CA ASN A 45 -16.43 -15.17 3.67
C ASN A 45 -17.56 -16.20 3.81
N PHE A 46 -18.78 -15.69 3.77
CA PHE A 46 -20.05 -16.38 3.87
C PHE A 46 -20.65 -16.75 2.51
N SER A 47 -20.00 -16.45 1.38
CA SER A 47 -20.55 -16.70 0.03
C SER A 47 -20.86 -18.17 -0.27
N GLU A 48 -20.20 -19.11 0.42
CA GLU A 48 -20.45 -20.56 0.30
C GLU A 48 -21.25 -21.12 1.47
N SER A 49 -21.54 -20.28 2.48
CA SER A 49 -22.38 -20.67 3.61
C SER A 49 -23.83 -20.42 3.23
N GLY A 50 -24.73 -21.38 3.49
CA GLY A 50 -26.16 -21.23 3.22
C GLY A 50 -26.89 -20.21 4.09
N PHE A 51 -26.17 -19.28 4.73
CA PHE A 51 -26.72 -18.26 5.61
C PHE A 51 -27.29 -17.08 4.82
N SER A 52 -28.45 -16.60 5.28
CA SER A 52 -28.89 -15.24 4.96
C SER A 52 -28.03 -14.20 5.70
N VAL A 53 -28.04 -12.95 5.22
CA VAL A 53 -27.29 -11.83 5.84
C VAL A 53 -27.63 -11.67 7.34
N THR A 54 -28.92 -11.75 7.69
CA THR A 54 -29.39 -11.61 9.06
C THR A 54 -28.94 -12.76 9.95
N GLU A 55 -29.00 -14.00 9.44
CA GLU A 55 -28.54 -15.19 10.18
C GLU A 55 -27.01 -15.18 10.39
N ALA A 56 -26.26 -14.67 9.41
CA ALA A 56 -24.81 -14.54 9.51
C ALA A 56 -24.42 -13.55 10.62
N PHE A 57 -25.04 -12.37 10.67
CA PHE A 57 -24.79 -11.40 11.74
C PHE A 57 -25.27 -11.91 13.11
N ALA A 58 -26.44 -12.52 13.19
CA ALA A 58 -26.92 -13.11 14.44
C ALA A 58 -26.00 -14.22 14.95
N THR A 59 -25.47 -15.06 14.04
CA THR A 59 -24.47 -16.08 14.40
C THR A 59 -23.19 -15.43 14.89
N LEU A 60 -22.70 -14.37 14.24
CA LEU A 60 -21.49 -13.67 14.67
C LEU A 60 -21.68 -13.03 16.05
N GLU A 61 -22.82 -12.40 16.32
CA GLU A 61 -23.16 -11.83 17.62
C GLU A 61 -23.21 -12.91 18.71
N GLU A 62 -23.87 -14.05 18.46
CA GLU A 62 -23.95 -15.15 19.43
C GLU A 62 -22.56 -15.69 19.79
N LEU A 63 -21.70 -15.88 18.78
CA LEU A 63 -20.36 -16.41 18.97
C LEU A 63 -19.42 -15.38 19.62
N ASP A 64 -19.53 -14.10 19.23
CA ASP A 64 -18.78 -13.00 19.83
C ASP A 64 -19.12 -12.87 21.33
N ALA A 65 -20.40 -12.86 21.67
CA ALA A 65 -20.86 -12.76 23.06
C ALA A 65 -20.53 -14.02 23.89
N ARG A 66 -20.53 -15.21 23.28
CA ARG A 66 -20.19 -16.46 23.98
C ARG A 66 -18.73 -16.51 24.42
N TRP A 67 -17.84 -15.93 23.63
CA TRP A 67 -16.39 -16.04 23.83
C TRP A 67 -15.70 -14.70 24.13
N ASP A 68 -16.46 -13.63 24.27
CA ASP A 68 -16.00 -12.28 24.61
C ASP A 68 -14.86 -11.79 23.71
N LEU A 69 -15.03 -11.97 22.39
CA LEU A 69 -13.99 -11.67 21.39
C LEU A 69 -13.91 -10.17 21.04
N GLY A 70 -14.96 -9.40 21.34
CA GLY A 70 -15.04 -7.98 21.03
C GLY A 70 -14.90 -7.74 19.53
N LEU A 71 -15.71 -8.41 18.71
CA LEU A 71 -15.60 -8.32 17.26
C LEU A 71 -16.01 -6.93 16.73
N VAL A 72 -15.13 -6.36 15.93
CA VAL A 72 -15.32 -5.07 15.26
C VAL A 72 -15.20 -5.26 13.75
N LYS A 73 -16.30 -5.04 13.02
CA LYS A 73 -16.29 -5.11 11.55
C LYS A 73 -15.72 -3.83 10.96
N VAL A 74 -14.84 -3.99 9.98
CA VAL A 74 -14.32 -2.90 9.19
C VAL A 74 -15.23 -2.66 7.98
N ALA A 75 -15.81 -1.47 7.85
CA ALA A 75 -16.73 -1.12 6.77
C ALA A 75 -16.48 0.30 6.22
N PRO A 76 -16.85 0.59 4.96
CA PRO A 76 -16.82 1.96 4.43
C PRO A 76 -17.89 2.84 5.11
N ASP A 77 -17.61 4.13 5.30
CA ASP A 77 -18.59 5.09 5.81
C ASP A 77 -19.54 5.52 4.68
N LEU A 78 -20.74 4.96 4.67
CA LEU A 78 -21.75 5.24 3.64
C LEU A 78 -22.64 6.46 3.94
N ASP A 79 -22.57 7.06 5.15
CA ASP A 79 -23.40 8.23 5.51
C ASP A 79 -22.73 9.57 5.20
N ARG A 80 -21.44 9.57 4.88
CA ARG A 80 -20.67 10.76 4.54
C ARG A 80 -20.17 10.68 3.10
N ASP A 81 -20.05 11.85 2.47
CA ASP A 81 -19.52 12.03 1.12
C ASP A 81 -18.00 11.75 1.00
N GLY A 82 -17.46 10.78 1.75
CA GLY A 82 -16.02 10.60 1.92
C GLY A 82 -15.53 9.15 1.91
N ASP A 83 -14.25 9.00 1.63
CA ASP A 83 -13.39 7.80 1.66
C ASP A 83 -13.16 7.22 3.06
N GLY A 84 -14.04 7.54 4.02
CA GLY A 84 -13.90 7.18 5.42
C GLY A 84 -14.15 5.70 5.68
N GLN A 85 -13.46 5.15 6.67
CA GLN A 85 -13.69 3.80 7.19
C GLN A 85 -14.32 3.92 8.58
N ILE A 86 -15.35 3.11 8.83
CA ILE A 86 -16.00 2.96 10.13
C ILE A 86 -15.70 1.58 10.71
N PHE A 87 -15.66 1.54 12.03
CA PHE A 87 -15.39 0.36 12.84
C PHE A 87 -16.68 0.02 13.57
N VAL A 88 -17.37 -1.01 13.13
CA VAL A 88 -18.69 -1.34 13.66
C VAL A 88 -18.56 -2.40 14.72
N ALA A 89 -18.81 -2.05 15.98
CA ALA A 89 -18.80 -3.01 17.08
C ALA A 89 -20.04 -3.89 17.01
N LEU A 90 -19.85 -5.22 17.09
CA LEU A 90 -20.94 -6.20 17.11
C LEU A 90 -21.54 -6.35 18.52
N ASN A 91 -20.73 -6.14 19.54
CA ASN A 91 -21.12 -6.13 20.95
C ASN A 91 -20.99 -4.74 21.57
N ASP A 92 -21.74 -4.50 22.65
CA ASP A 92 -21.73 -3.25 23.43
C ASP A 92 -20.50 -3.15 24.37
N GLY A 93 -19.32 -3.50 23.85
CA GLY A 93 -18.05 -3.41 24.58
C GLY A 93 -17.65 -1.97 24.89
N ASP A 94 -16.75 -1.80 25.87
CA ASP A 94 -16.27 -0.49 26.35
C ASP A 94 -15.19 0.09 25.40
N LEU A 95 -15.55 0.25 24.13
CA LEU A 95 -14.69 0.78 23.08
C LEU A 95 -14.86 2.32 22.97
N PRO A 96 -13.77 3.07 22.71
CA PRO A 96 -13.86 4.51 22.58
C PRO A 96 -14.65 4.91 21.33
N ALA A 97 -15.50 5.94 21.40
CA ALA A 97 -16.26 6.39 20.23
C ALA A 97 -15.38 6.79 19.04
N GLU A 98 -14.18 7.27 19.32
CA GLU A 98 -13.19 7.71 18.33
C GLU A 98 -11.78 7.34 18.77
N PHE A 99 -10.92 6.98 17.82
CA PHE A 99 -9.51 6.72 18.06
C PHE A 99 -8.62 7.33 16.97
N THR A 100 -7.37 7.63 17.32
CA THR A 100 -6.38 8.19 16.40
C THR A 100 -5.43 7.11 15.90
N TRP A 101 -5.01 7.22 14.64
CA TRP A 101 -3.99 6.37 14.05
C TRP A 101 -2.58 6.87 14.36
N PHE A 102 -1.58 5.99 14.28
CA PHE A 102 -0.18 6.38 14.32
C PHE A 102 0.15 7.44 13.25
N GLY A 103 -0.32 7.28 12.00
CA GLY A 103 -0.07 8.21 10.91
C GLY A 103 -0.69 9.61 11.08
N GLY A 104 -1.61 9.80 12.02
CA GLY A 104 -2.27 11.09 12.30
C GLY A 104 -3.27 11.57 11.23
N ASP A 105 -3.35 10.90 10.08
CA ASP A 105 -4.27 11.22 9.00
C ASP A 105 -5.67 10.65 9.28
N GLY A 106 -6.41 11.33 10.15
CA GLY A 106 -7.82 11.07 10.41
C GLY A 106 -8.12 10.40 11.74
N VAL A 107 -9.41 10.25 12.02
CA VAL A 107 -9.95 9.68 13.25
C VAL A 107 -10.78 8.45 12.89
N GLY A 108 -10.41 7.29 13.42
CA GLY A 108 -11.21 6.07 13.34
C GLY A 108 -12.46 6.24 14.21
N LYS A 109 -13.64 5.99 13.64
CA LYS A 109 -14.92 6.10 14.34
C LYS A 109 -15.47 4.73 14.65
N ILE A 110 -15.78 4.50 15.92
CA ILE A 110 -16.48 3.30 16.35
C ILE A 110 -17.97 3.59 16.40
N VAL A 111 -18.75 2.76 15.73
CA VAL A 111 -20.18 2.94 15.57
C VAL A 111 -20.92 1.66 15.94
N GLY A 112 -22.20 1.80 16.30
CA GLY A 112 -23.05 0.68 16.64
C GLY A 112 -23.52 -0.12 15.42
N LYS A 113 -24.00 -1.33 15.70
CA LYS A 113 -24.49 -2.31 14.73
C LYS A 113 -25.58 -1.82 13.78
N ASP A 114 -26.32 -0.76 14.13
CA ASP A 114 -27.32 -0.15 13.26
C ASP A 114 -26.74 0.25 11.89
N ARG A 115 -25.44 0.53 11.83
CA ARG A 115 -24.70 0.85 10.60
C ARG A 115 -24.49 -0.37 9.67
N LEU A 116 -24.71 -1.59 10.16
CA LEU A 116 -24.60 -2.83 9.37
C LEU A 116 -25.88 -3.21 8.64
N ALA A 117 -26.98 -2.50 8.84
CA ALA A 117 -28.28 -2.84 8.24
C ALA A 117 -28.26 -2.99 6.71
N ALA A 118 -27.36 -2.26 6.02
CA ALA A 118 -27.16 -2.33 4.58
C ALA A 118 -25.80 -2.94 4.17
N SER A 119 -25.09 -3.59 5.10
CA SER A 119 -23.76 -4.16 4.88
C SER A 119 -23.83 -5.68 4.74
N TYR A 120 -22.93 -6.26 3.95
CA TYR A 120 -22.79 -7.71 3.84
C TYR A 120 -21.93 -8.27 4.98
N PRO A 121 -22.16 -9.51 5.45
CA PRO A 121 -21.38 -10.13 6.52
C PRO A 121 -19.95 -10.48 6.09
N ASN A 122 -19.65 -10.45 4.80
CA ASN A 122 -18.29 -10.65 4.28
C ASN A 122 -17.35 -9.49 4.66
N GLY A 123 -16.07 -9.79 4.84
CA GLY A 123 -15.03 -8.78 5.02
C GLY A 123 -14.10 -9.04 6.21
N PHE A 124 -13.48 -7.97 6.69
CA PHE A 124 -12.51 -8.03 7.78
C PHE A 124 -13.16 -7.69 9.12
N TYR A 125 -12.85 -8.52 10.11
CA TYR A 125 -13.25 -8.36 11.50
C TYR A 125 -12.00 -8.29 12.36
N LEU A 126 -11.98 -7.35 13.29
CA LEU A 126 -10.91 -7.13 14.25
C LEU A 126 -11.36 -7.69 15.60
N VAL A 127 -10.45 -8.34 16.30
CA VAL A 127 -10.68 -8.94 17.61
C VAL A 127 -10.05 -8.02 18.64
N THR A 128 -10.87 -7.46 19.54
CA THR A 128 -10.44 -6.51 20.57
C THR A 128 -10.49 -7.09 21.99
N GLY A 129 -11.17 -8.22 22.18
CA GLY A 129 -11.34 -8.94 23.45
C GLY A 129 -10.38 -10.12 23.62
N GLU A 130 -10.81 -11.15 24.35
CA GLU A 130 -9.94 -12.27 24.71
C GLU A 130 -9.68 -13.23 23.52
N ASN A 131 -8.40 -13.43 23.20
CA ASN A 131 -7.99 -14.34 22.12
C ASN A 131 -8.02 -15.84 22.49
N ALA A 132 -8.37 -16.19 23.74
CA ALA A 132 -8.27 -17.54 24.26
C ALA A 132 -9.12 -18.55 23.49
N HIS A 133 -10.29 -18.11 23.01
CA HIS A 133 -11.28 -18.97 22.34
C HIS A 133 -11.40 -18.72 20.83
N LEU A 134 -10.41 -18.05 20.24
CA LEU A 134 -10.44 -17.72 18.81
C LEU A 134 -10.41 -18.98 17.92
N GLY A 135 -9.75 -20.04 18.38
CA GLY A 135 -9.72 -21.32 17.66
C GLY A 135 -11.11 -21.97 17.58
N GLU A 136 -11.82 -22.00 18.70
CA GLU A 136 -13.19 -22.52 18.78
C GLU A 136 -14.16 -21.70 17.94
N PHE A 137 -13.96 -20.38 17.86
CA PHE A 137 -14.71 -19.49 16.97
C PHE A 137 -14.49 -19.83 15.50
N GLU A 138 -13.25 -19.98 15.09
CA GLU A 138 -12.92 -20.36 13.72
C GLU A 138 -13.51 -21.72 13.35
N ASP A 139 -13.40 -22.71 14.23
CA ASP A 139 -13.89 -24.06 13.99
C ASP A 139 -15.43 -24.08 13.91
N ALA A 140 -16.11 -23.31 14.76
CA ALA A 140 -17.56 -23.16 14.69
C ALA A 140 -18.02 -22.54 13.37
N LEU A 141 -17.33 -21.52 12.87
CA LEU A 141 -17.64 -20.91 11.57
C LEU A 141 -17.32 -21.83 10.39
N LYS A 142 -16.15 -22.50 10.41
CA LYS A 142 -15.75 -23.47 9.38
C LYS A 142 -16.73 -24.64 9.31
N SER A 143 -17.21 -25.13 10.45
CA SER A 143 -18.21 -26.21 10.52
C SER A 143 -19.54 -25.85 9.85
N LYS A 144 -19.83 -24.55 9.74
CA LYS A 144 -21.04 -24.00 9.10
C LYS A 144 -20.79 -23.55 7.64
N GLY A 145 -19.66 -23.92 7.04
CA GLY A 145 -19.33 -23.62 5.65
C GLY A 145 -18.79 -22.21 5.40
N VAL A 146 -18.41 -21.48 6.45
CA VAL A 146 -17.79 -20.15 6.32
C VAL A 146 -16.28 -20.30 6.10
N LYS A 147 -15.74 -19.62 5.09
CA LYS A 147 -14.30 -19.54 4.88
C LYS A 147 -13.71 -18.50 5.84
N VAL A 148 -12.82 -18.96 6.72
CA VAL A 148 -12.18 -18.12 7.74
C VAL A 148 -10.68 -18.07 7.51
N GLY A 149 -10.15 -16.87 7.31
CA GLY A 149 -8.70 -16.60 7.30
C GLY A 149 -8.31 -15.81 8.55
N ARG A 150 -7.34 -16.30 9.31
CA ARG A 150 -6.83 -15.63 10.52
C ARG A 150 -5.46 -15.03 10.23
N ARG A 151 -5.24 -13.80 10.67
CA ARG A 151 -3.92 -13.19 10.75
C ARG A 151 -3.73 -12.61 12.14
N ASP A 152 -2.76 -13.12 12.87
CA ASP A 152 -2.37 -12.61 14.18
C ASP A 152 -1.36 -11.48 14.05
N VAL A 153 -1.26 -10.69 15.11
CA VAL A 153 -0.22 -9.69 15.29
C VAL A 153 1.18 -10.32 15.16
N SER A 154 1.88 -9.95 14.09
CA SER A 154 3.31 -10.25 13.92
C SER A 154 4.02 -9.07 13.28
N ILE A 155 4.95 -8.47 14.01
CA ILE A 155 5.82 -7.39 13.49
C ILE A 155 6.81 -7.96 12.44
N PHE A 156 7.14 -9.25 12.53
CA PHE A 156 8.15 -9.89 11.67
C PHE A 156 7.58 -10.30 10.30
N ASP A 157 6.31 -10.68 10.23
CA ASP A 157 5.66 -11.07 8.96
C ASP A 157 5.56 -9.86 8.02
N ASN A 158 5.33 -8.67 8.58
CA ASN A 158 5.35 -7.41 7.85
C ASN A 158 6.78 -6.99 7.45
N LEU A 159 7.80 -7.37 8.22
CA LEU A 159 9.20 -7.09 7.88
C LEU A 159 9.64 -7.90 6.64
N GLU A 160 9.21 -9.16 6.52
CA GLU A 160 9.47 -9.97 5.32
C GLU A 160 8.81 -9.36 4.08
N PHE A 161 7.54 -8.94 4.21
CA PHE A 161 6.80 -8.28 3.13
C PHE A 161 7.51 -7.00 2.64
N VAL A 162 7.91 -6.14 3.58
CA VAL A 162 8.63 -4.89 3.27
C VAL A 162 9.98 -5.16 2.61
N VAL A 163 10.75 -6.17 3.05
CA VAL A 163 12.05 -6.51 2.42
C VAL A 163 11.89 -7.11 1.03
N ARG A 164 10.78 -7.80 0.76
CA ARG A 164 10.50 -8.45 -0.53
C ARG A 164 9.96 -7.48 -1.58
N GLU A 165 9.45 -6.32 -1.16
CA GLU A 165 8.95 -5.29 -2.05
C GLU A 165 10.10 -4.54 -2.76
N ARG A 166 9.99 -4.40 -4.10
CA ARG A 166 11.10 -3.96 -4.96
C ARG A 166 11.62 -2.55 -4.62
N GLY A 167 10.78 -1.68 -4.05
CA GLY A 167 11.16 -0.32 -3.66
C GLY A 167 12.05 -0.27 -2.41
N PHE A 168 11.78 -1.11 -1.42
CA PHE A 168 12.51 -1.14 -0.16
C PHE A 168 13.84 -1.90 -0.25
N ALA A 169 13.93 -2.90 -1.13
CA ALA A 169 15.15 -3.65 -1.38
C ALA A 169 16.35 -2.73 -1.75
N ALA A 170 16.12 -1.67 -2.53
CA ALA A 170 17.16 -0.73 -2.90
C ALA A 170 17.71 0.06 -1.69
N ALA A 171 16.84 0.52 -0.79
CA ALA A 171 17.24 1.23 0.43
C ALA A 171 18.01 0.33 1.40
N VAL A 172 17.59 -0.94 1.51
CA VAL A 172 18.29 -1.97 2.29
C VAL A 172 19.69 -2.23 1.71
N LEU A 173 19.81 -2.39 0.40
CA LEU A 173 21.11 -2.59 -0.26
C LEU A 173 22.04 -1.37 -0.12
N ALA A 174 21.50 -0.15 -0.19
CA ALA A 174 22.27 1.08 0.03
C ALA A 174 22.79 1.16 1.47
N SER A 175 21.97 0.74 2.43
CA SER A 175 22.37 0.63 3.84
C SER A 175 23.53 -0.36 4.01
N PHE A 176 23.48 -1.53 3.35
CA PHE A 176 24.60 -2.49 3.34
C PHE A 176 25.88 -1.93 2.71
N ALA A 177 25.77 -1.21 1.60
CA ALA A 177 26.91 -0.57 0.95
C ALA A 177 27.57 0.48 1.88
N LEU A 178 26.75 1.30 2.54
CA LEU A 178 27.22 2.32 3.49
C LEU A 178 27.92 1.67 4.70
N ILE A 179 27.35 0.59 5.24
CA ILE A 179 27.94 -0.21 6.32
C ILE A 179 29.30 -0.79 5.91
N ALA A 180 29.38 -1.39 4.73
CA ALA A 180 30.60 -1.98 4.20
C ALA A 180 31.71 -0.92 4.04
N ALA A 181 31.35 0.26 3.52
CA ALA A 181 32.27 1.39 3.41
C ALA A 181 32.75 1.89 4.79
N LEU A 182 31.85 1.93 5.78
CA LEU A 182 32.18 2.36 7.14
C LEU A 182 33.11 1.36 7.85
N ALA A 183 32.88 0.06 7.66
CA ALA A 183 33.75 -1.01 8.14
C ALA A 183 35.15 -0.92 7.50
N LEU A 184 35.22 -0.72 6.19
CA LEU A 184 36.49 -0.55 5.48
C LEU A 184 37.23 0.71 5.95
N PHE A 185 36.52 1.82 6.16
CA PHE A 185 37.09 3.04 6.73
C PHE A 185 37.68 2.79 8.11
N TRP A 186 36.96 2.12 9.01
CA TRP A 186 37.44 1.76 10.34
C TRP A 186 38.71 0.89 10.30
N LEU A 187 38.71 -0.15 9.45
CA LEU A 187 39.85 -1.05 9.30
C LEU A 187 41.07 -0.32 8.71
N SER A 188 40.86 0.61 7.78
CA SER A 188 41.95 1.41 7.19
C SER A 188 42.67 2.27 8.23
N LEU A 189 41.93 2.86 9.16
CA LEU A 189 42.47 3.66 10.26
C LEU A 189 43.27 2.82 11.26
N ARG A 190 42.89 1.55 11.45
CA ARG A 190 43.58 0.63 12.36
C ARG A 190 44.70 -0.17 11.70
N ALA A 191 44.83 -0.14 10.37
CA ALA A 191 45.80 -0.96 9.63
C ALA A 191 47.24 -0.82 10.14
N ARG A 192 47.71 0.42 10.40
CA ARG A 192 49.05 0.66 10.95
C ARG A 192 49.19 0.16 12.40
N GLY A 193 48.17 0.37 13.23
CA GLY A 193 48.16 -0.11 14.61
C GLY A 193 48.12 -1.64 14.69
N ARG A 194 47.40 -2.30 13.78
CA ARG A 194 47.37 -3.76 13.62
C ARG A 194 48.75 -4.30 13.29
N ALA A 195 49.43 -3.72 12.29
CA ALA A 195 50.78 -4.14 11.90
C ALA A 195 51.77 -4.05 13.07
N LEU A 196 51.73 -2.98 13.86
CA LEU A 196 52.59 -2.81 15.05
C LEU A 196 52.28 -3.84 16.15
N ARG A 197 51.01 -4.14 16.43
CA ARG A 197 50.63 -5.14 17.44
C ARG A 197 51.02 -6.56 17.01
N VAL A 198 50.92 -6.87 15.73
CA VAL A 198 51.37 -8.16 15.16
C VAL A 198 52.88 -8.30 15.29
N LEU A 199 53.65 -7.23 14.98
CA LEU A 199 55.11 -7.21 15.20
C LEU A 199 55.48 -7.34 16.68
N GLY A 200 54.66 -6.81 17.58
CA GLY A 200 54.81 -6.96 19.03
C GLY A 200 54.35 -8.30 19.60
N GLY A 201 54.02 -9.29 18.77
CA GLY A 201 53.64 -10.65 19.20
C GLY A 201 52.24 -10.77 19.81
N CYS A 202 51.35 -9.79 19.62
CA CYS A 202 49.98 -9.89 20.14
C CYS A 202 49.17 -10.96 19.39
N PRO A 203 48.37 -11.79 20.10
CA PRO A 203 47.50 -12.77 19.47
C PRO A 203 46.52 -12.12 18.49
N THR A 204 46.32 -12.75 17.33
CA THR A 204 45.44 -12.27 16.25
C THR A 204 44.00 -12.08 16.72
N VAL A 205 43.48 -13.02 17.53
CA VAL A 205 42.14 -12.98 18.12
C VAL A 205 41.94 -11.74 19.00
N ARG A 206 42.93 -11.40 19.83
CA ARG A 206 42.85 -10.22 20.72
C ARG A 206 42.76 -8.91 19.92
N ILE A 207 43.47 -8.83 18.80
CA ILE A 207 43.43 -7.68 17.89
C ILE A 207 42.05 -7.58 17.21
N GLN A 208 41.52 -8.71 16.71
CA GLN A 208 40.20 -8.75 16.08
C GLN A 208 39.09 -8.33 17.04
N VAL A 209 39.05 -8.91 18.25
CA VAL A 209 38.04 -8.58 19.26
C VAL A 209 38.11 -7.10 19.64
N GLN A 210 39.29 -6.54 19.85
CA GLN A 210 39.43 -5.13 20.23
C GLN A 210 39.03 -4.17 19.10
N ASP A 211 39.24 -4.56 17.85
CA ASP A 211 38.84 -3.77 16.68
C ASP A 211 37.34 -3.86 16.42
N LEU A 212 36.73 -5.05 16.57
CA LEU A 212 35.28 -5.27 16.47
C LEU A 212 34.53 -4.60 17.63
N ALA A 213 34.99 -4.76 18.87
CA ALA A 213 34.37 -4.14 20.04
C ALA A 213 34.42 -2.60 19.96
N GLY A 214 35.53 -2.05 19.43
CA GLY A 214 35.64 -0.62 19.21
C GLY A 214 34.70 -0.09 18.12
N PHE A 215 34.47 -0.86 17.05
CA PHE A 215 33.53 -0.50 15.99
C PHE A 215 32.08 -0.67 16.45
N GLY A 216 31.74 -1.84 16.98
CA GLY A 216 30.43 -2.15 17.53
C GLY A 216 30.01 -1.21 18.65
N GLY A 217 30.93 -0.82 19.53
CA GLY A 217 30.66 0.19 20.56
C GLY A 217 30.27 1.55 19.99
N LEU A 218 30.89 2.00 18.90
CA LEU A 218 30.49 3.25 18.24
C LEU A 218 29.12 3.13 17.58
N LEU A 219 28.83 1.99 16.95
CA LEU A 219 27.51 1.72 16.35
C LEU A 219 26.42 1.69 17.42
N LEU A 220 26.65 1.01 18.55
CA LEU A 220 25.70 0.94 19.66
C LEU A 220 25.41 2.30 20.29
N VAL A 221 26.44 3.14 20.45
CA VAL A 221 26.24 4.52 20.96
C VAL A 221 25.37 5.33 20.01
N SER A 222 25.64 5.28 18.70
CA SER A 222 24.80 5.96 17.71
C SER A 222 23.38 5.40 17.67
N ALA A 223 23.22 4.07 17.68
CA ALA A 223 21.94 3.40 17.66
C ALA A 223 21.08 3.75 18.88
N GLY A 224 21.68 3.73 20.07
CA GLY A 224 21.01 4.09 21.32
C GLY A 224 20.62 5.57 21.36
N ALA A 225 21.50 6.48 20.91
CA ALA A 225 21.17 7.90 20.85
C ALA A 225 19.99 8.18 19.92
N VAL A 226 19.96 7.56 18.73
CA VAL A 226 18.85 7.71 17.79
C VAL A 226 17.57 7.05 18.33
N ALA A 227 17.66 5.85 18.92
CA ALA A 227 16.50 5.16 19.48
C ALA A 227 15.84 5.98 20.60
N LEU A 228 16.63 6.59 21.49
CA LEU A 228 16.12 7.46 22.55
C LEU A 228 15.45 8.73 21.98
N ALA A 229 16.10 9.40 21.04
CA ALA A 229 15.55 10.60 20.41
C ALA A 229 14.26 10.31 19.64
N ALA A 230 14.24 9.21 18.86
CA ALA A 230 13.09 8.81 18.07
C ALA A 230 11.93 8.31 18.95
N ALA A 231 12.20 7.55 20.02
CA ALA A 231 11.17 7.14 20.97
C ALA A 231 10.54 8.35 21.69
N GLY A 232 11.36 9.34 22.06
CA GLY A 232 10.86 10.60 22.63
C GLY A 232 9.98 11.36 21.64
N TYR A 233 10.39 11.45 20.37
CA TYR A 233 9.58 12.04 19.31
C TYR A 233 8.23 11.33 19.15
N VAL A 234 8.25 9.99 19.02
CA VAL A 234 7.04 9.18 18.87
C VAL A 234 6.12 9.32 20.09
N GLY A 235 6.67 9.26 21.31
CA GLY A 235 5.88 9.39 22.54
C GLY A 235 5.19 10.75 22.68
N VAL A 236 5.83 11.84 22.23
CA VAL A 236 5.29 13.20 22.31
C VAL A 236 4.29 13.50 21.19
N PHE A 237 4.58 13.09 19.95
CA PHE A 237 3.77 13.48 18.78
C PHE A 237 2.72 12.45 18.37
N HIS A 238 2.96 11.16 18.62
CA HIS A 238 2.04 10.08 18.21
C HIS A 238 1.41 9.35 19.41
N GLY A 239 2.05 9.37 20.58
CA GLY A 239 1.54 8.80 21.83
C GLY A 239 2.39 7.66 22.37
N TRP A 240 2.43 7.53 23.69
CA TRP A 240 3.29 6.56 24.40
C TRP A 240 2.94 5.10 24.15
N MET A 241 1.69 4.80 23.79
CA MET A 241 1.25 3.45 23.46
C MET A 241 1.99 2.86 22.25
N TYR A 242 2.32 3.69 21.25
CA TYR A 242 3.00 3.24 20.03
C TYR A 242 4.50 3.04 20.20
N VAL A 243 5.10 3.60 21.26
CA VAL A 243 6.55 3.57 21.49
C VAL A 243 7.06 2.14 21.59
N GLY A 244 6.29 1.23 22.20
CA GLY A 244 6.67 -0.19 22.33
C GLY A 244 6.80 -0.87 20.97
N THR A 245 5.79 -0.73 20.11
CA THR A 245 5.77 -1.31 18.76
C THR A 245 6.84 -0.68 17.87
N PHE A 246 6.97 0.64 17.91
CA PHE A 246 8.01 1.38 17.19
C PHE A 246 9.42 0.93 17.60
N LEU A 247 9.70 0.81 18.90
CA LEU A 247 11.00 0.35 19.39
C LEU A 247 11.29 -1.10 19.01
N LYS A 248 10.30 -2.00 19.03
CA LYS A 248 10.48 -3.38 18.55
C LYS A 248 10.92 -3.41 17.09
N ALA A 249 10.26 -2.61 16.22
CA ALA A 249 10.64 -2.49 14.81
C ALA A 249 12.02 -1.83 14.63
N LEU A 250 12.31 -0.75 15.36
CA LEU A 250 13.59 -0.05 15.25
C LEU A 250 14.76 -0.90 15.76
N VAL A 251 14.62 -1.53 16.93
CA VAL A 251 15.67 -2.36 17.53
C VAL A 251 15.93 -3.58 16.69
N SER A 252 14.91 -4.24 16.12
CA SER A 252 15.12 -5.39 15.23
C SER A 252 15.92 -5.00 13.99
N LEU A 253 15.58 -3.88 13.35
CA LEU A 253 16.33 -3.32 12.22
C LEU A 253 17.77 -2.95 12.61
N GLN A 254 17.97 -2.29 13.75
CA GLN A 254 19.29 -1.90 14.25
C GLN A 254 20.16 -3.13 14.55
N VAL A 255 19.61 -4.15 15.22
CA VAL A 255 20.32 -5.40 15.53
C VAL A 255 20.73 -6.11 14.25
N ALA A 256 19.84 -6.23 13.26
CA ALA A 256 20.16 -6.82 11.96
C ALA A 256 21.30 -6.06 11.26
N VAL A 257 21.21 -4.73 11.20
CA VAL A 257 22.24 -3.87 10.60
C VAL A 257 23.58 -3.99 11.33
N ILE A 258 23.60 -3.96 12.66
CA ILE A 258 24.82 -4.09 13.45
C ILE A 258 25.44 -5.48 13.26
N ALA A 259 24.62 -6.55 13.28
CA ALA A 259 25.10 -7.91 13.07
C ALA A 259 25.79 -8.07 11.70
N VAL A 260 25.16 -7.59 10.63
CA VAL A 260 25.76 -7.63 9.29
C VAL A 260 26.99 -6.72 9.20
N SER A 261 26.99 -5.57 9.87
CA SER A 261 28.15 -4.68 9.94
C SER A 261 29.37 -5.37 10.57
N LEU A 262 29.16 -6.06 11.69
CA LEU A 262 30.21 -6.78 12.39
C LEU A 262 30.70 -7.98 11.56
N LEU A 263 29.80 -8.68 10.88
CA LEU A 263 30.16 -9.78 9.98
C LEU A 263 30.98 -9.29 8.79
N ALA A 264 30.57 -8.21 8.13
CA ALA A 264 31.33 -7.60 7.04
C ALA A 264 32.70 -7.12 7.51
N ALA A 265 32.77 -6.45 8.67
CA ALA A 265 34.03 -6.03 9.28
C ALA A 265 34.94 -7.22 9.61
N LEU A 266 34.38 -8.34 10.06
CA LEU A 266 35.11 -9.57 10.39
C LEU A 266 35.68 -10.23 9.12
N VAL A 267 34.88 -10.36 8.06
CA VAL A 267 35.30 -10.91 6.76
C VAL A 267 36.40 -10.04 6.13
N MET A 268 36.21 -8.72 6.09
CA MET A 268 37.24 -7.79 5.57
C MET A 268 38.49 -7.78 6.45
N SER A 269 38.32 -7.89 7.76
CA SER A 269 39.43 -7.99 8.70
C SER A 269 40.27 -9.24 8.44
N ALA A 270 39.64 -10.38 8.17
CA ALA A 270 40.30 -11.64 7.88
C ALA A 270 41.02 -11.62 6.51
N SER A 271 40.39 -11.05 5.48
CA SER A 271 40.98 -10.99 4.13
C SER A 271 42.13 -9.99 4.00
N ALA A 272 42.14 -8.93 4.82
CA ALA A 272 43.17 -7.89 4.78
C ALA A 272 44.31 -8.10 5.80
N TRP A 273 44.51 -9.32 6.29
CA TRP A 273 45.50 -9.62 7.33
C TRP A 273 46.93 -9.26 6.88
N PRO A 274 47.76 -8.64 7.75
CA PRO A 274 49.16 -8.33 7.39
C PRO A 274 49.95 -9.61 7.13
N SER A 275 50.58 -9.73 5.96
CA SER A 275 51.48 -10.86 5.65
C SER A 275 52.91 -10.59 6.10
N ALA A 276 53.66 -11.64 6.42
CA ALA A 276 55.08 -11.55 6.76
C ALA A 276 55.90 -10.89 5.64
N THR A 277 55.55 -11.16 4.38
CA THR A 277 56.16 -10.56 3.19
C THR A 277 55.86 -9.06 3.06
N MET A 278 54.66 -8.61 3.44
CA MET A 278 54.28 -7.20 3.45
C MET A 278 55.08 -6.40 4.48
N LEU A 279 55.28 -6.98 5.67
CA LEU A 279 56.09 -6.39 6.74
C LEU A 279 57.58 -6.35 6.36
N ALA A 280 58.09 -7.44 5.78
CA ALA A 280 59.48 -7.52 5.33
C ALA A 280 59.82 -6.53 4.20
N THR A 281 58.86 -6.27 3.29
CA THR A 281 59.04 -5.35 2.15
C THR A 281 58.59 -3.91 2.43
N ARG A 282 58.27 -3.58 3.69
CA ARG A 282 57.81 -2.24 4.13
C ARG A 282 56.67 -1.67 3.28
N GLN A 283 55.77 -2.53 2.80
CA GLN A 283 54.64 -2.06 2.00
C GLN A 283 53.63 -1.30 2.87
N PRO A 284 52.89 -0.33 2.31
CA PRO A 284 51.86 0.40 3.05
C PRO A 284 50.80 -0.56 3.59
N ALA A 285 50.50 -0.49 4.90
CA ALA A 285 49.55 -1.39 5.57
C ALA A 285 48.12 -1.34 4.99
N VAL A 286 47.77 -0.26 4.27
CA VAL A 286 46.48 -0.11 3.58
C VAL A 286 46.42 -0.82 2.24
N LYS A 287 47.54 -1.34 1.71
CA LYS A 287 47.59 -1.96 0.38
C LYS A 287 46.73 -3.23 0.30
N SER A 288 46.60 -3.99 1.39
CA SER A 288 45.71 -5.16 1.46
C SER A 288 44.22 -4.81 1.42
N LEU A 289 43.85 -3.58 1.76
CA LEU A 289 42.46 -3.10 1.72
C LEU A 289 42.06 -2.51 0.36
N ARG A 290 43.02 -2.34 -0.56
CA ARG A 290 42.77 -1.68 -1.85
C ARG A 290 41.80 -2.47 -2.74
N SER A 291 41.92 -3.79 -2.79
CA SER A 291 41.01 -4.64 -3.57
C SER A 291 39.58 -4.58 -3.01
N ALA A 292 39.42 -4.68 -1.69
CA ALA A 292 38.13 -4.54 -1.03
C ALA A 292 37.50 -3.16 -1.29
N ALA A 293 38.30 -2.08 -1.26
CA ALA A 293 37.82 -0.74 -1.56
C ALA A 293 37.33 -0.60 -3.01
N ILE A 294 38.07 -1.15 -3.98
CA ILE A 294 37.67 -1.16 -5.40
C ILE A 294 36.36 -1.94 -5.60
N VAL A 295 36.23 -3.11 -4.96
CA VAL A 295 35.01 -3.94 -5.04
C VAL A 295 33.81 -3.19 -4.45
N ILE A 296 33.95 -2.57 -3.27
CA ILE A 296 32.87 -1.79 -2.66
C ILE A 296 32.50 -0.58 -3.53
N GLN A 297 33.49 0.12 -4.09
CA GLN A 297 33.24 1.25 -5.00
C GLN A 297 32.48 0.80 -6.25
N ALA A 298 32.89 -0.31 -6.88
CA ALA A 298 32.21 -0.85 -8.06
C ALA A 298 30.78 -1.30 -7.73
N LEU A 299 30.57 -2.02 -6.62
CA LEU A 299 29.25 -2.43 -6.16
C LEU A 299 28.35 -1.23 -5.83
N THR A 300 28.87 -0.22 -5.15
CA THR A 300 28.12 1.00 -4.82
C THR A 300 27.76 1.77 -6.09
N PHE A 301 28.68 1.88 -7.05
CA PHE A 301 28.40 2.51 -8.34
C PHE A 301 27.32 1.76 -9.11
N LEU A 302 27.43 0.43 -9.22
CA LEU A 302 26.40 -0.41 -9.84
C LEU A 302 25.06 -0.26 -9.14
N LEU A 303 25.05 -0.19 -7.80
CA LEU A 303 23.83 0.01 -7.02
C LEU A 303 23.17 1.37 -7.31
N VAL A 304 23.96 2.45 -7.35
CA VAL A 304 23.45 3.79 -7.66
C VAL A 304 22.86 3.83 -9.07
N VAL A 305 23.56 3.25 -10.05
CA VAL A 305 23.07 3.16 -11.43
C VAL A 305 21.79 2.31 -11.51
N ALA A 306 21.75 1.18 -10.82
CA ALA A 306 20.61 0.28 -10.78
C ALA A 306 19.40 0.90 -10.05
N ALA A 307 19.62 1.75 -9.04
CA ALA A 307 18.56 2.40 -8.28
C ALA A 307 18.03 3.68 -8.96
N ALA A 308 18.84 4.36 -9.77
CA ALA A 308 18.44 5.60 -10.45
C ALA A 308 17.22 5.44 -11.35
N GLY A 309 17.17 4.35 -12.14
CA GLY A 309 16.04 4.04 -13.02
C GLY A 309 14.73 3.81 -12.26
N PRO A 310 14.67 2.84 -11.32
CA PRO A 310 13.52 2.62 -10.46
C PRO A 310 13.12 3.84 -9.65
N ALA A 311 14.06 4.61 -9.11
CA ALA A 311 13.74 5.83 -8.36
C ALA A 311 13.09 6.90 -9.25
N TRP A 312 13.61 7.10 -10.47
CA TRP A 312 13.02 8.02 -11.46
C TRP A 312 11.63 7.56 -11.91
N SER A 313 11.49 6.25 -12.17
CA SER A 313 10.21 5.64 -12.53
C SER A 313 9.20 5.75 -11.39
N ALA A 314 9.58 5.45 -10.15
CA ALA A 314 8.75 5.58 -8.97
C ALA A 314 8.34 7.04 -8.73
N TYR A 315 9.24 8.00 -8.93
CA TYR A 315 8.92 9.42 -8.84
C TYR A 315 7.87 9.83 -9.90
N LYS A 316 8.06 9.43 -11.16
CA LYS A 316 7.11 9.72 -12.24
C LYS A 316 5.77 9.01 -12.00
N HIS A 317 5.79 7.74 -11.59
CA HIS A 317 4.61 6.95 -11.32
C HIS A 317 3.84 7.49 -10.11
N SER A 318 4.52 7.86 -9.03
CA SER A 318 3.91 8.51 -7.86
C SER A 318 3.28 9.86 -8.23
N SER A 319 3.94 10.67 -9.07
CA SER A 319 3.34 11.94 -9.53
C SER A 319 2.09 11.72 -10.40
N ALA A 320 2.11 10.70 -11.25
CA ALA A 320 0.98 10.35 -12.12
C ALA A 320 -0.17 9.76 -11.29
N MET A 321 0.13 8.84 -10.37
CA MET A 321 -0.83 8.25 -9.44
C MET A 321 -1.42 9.30 -8.48
N ALA A 322 -0.64 10.27 -8.01
CA ALA A 322 -1.16 11.35 -7.17
C ALA A 322 -2.10 12.26 -7.96
N ALA A 323 -1.78 12.57 -9.23
CA ALA A 323 -2.67 13.32 -10.12
C ALA A 323 -3.96 12.53 -10.44
N GLU A 324 -3.83 11.23 -10.66
CA GLU A 324 -4.96 10.34 -10.91
C GLU A 324 -5.84 10.18 -9.66
N MET A 325 -5.26 9.95 -8.49
CA MET A 325 -5.97 9.92 -7.20
C MET A 325 -6.65 11.26 -6.90
N ALA A 326 -6.04 12.40 -7.25
CA ALA A 326 -6.68 13.70 -7.12
C ALA A 326 -7.91 13.84 -8.04
N GLN A 327 -7.88 13.26 -9.24
CA GLN A 327 -9.05 13.19 -10.13
C GLN A 327 -10.12 12.23 -9.58
N TRP A 328 -9.75 11.03 -9.10
CA TRP A 328 -10.67 10.09 -8.46
C TRP A 328 -11.31 10.68 -7.19
N LYS A 329 -10.56 11.48 -6.43
CA LYS A 329 -11.09 12.19 -5.26
C LYS A 329 -12.15 13.23 -5.64
N GLN A 330 -12.12 13.79 -6.84
CA GLN A 330 -13.20 14.65 -7.33
C GLN A 330 -14.49 13.87 -7.63
N LEU A 331 -14.40 12.55 -7.82
CA LEU A 331 -15.52 11.64 -8.01
C LEU A 331 -15.98 10.97 -6.70
N ALA A 332 -15.38 11.33 -5.56
CA ALA A 332 -15.68 10.70 -4.26
C ALA A 332 -17.12 10.93 -3.78
N ASP A 333 -17.81 11.96 -4.30
CA ASP A 333 -19.23 12.23 -4.04
C ASP A 333 -20.18 11.47 -5.00
N GLN A 334 -19.63 10.59 -5.85
CA GLN A 334 -20.39 9.75 -6.77
C GLN A 334 -20.47 8.32 -6.26
N ALA A 335 -21.67 7.75 -6.24
CA ALA A 335 -21.89 6.34 -5.91
C ALA A 335 -21.80 5.48 -7.17
N ALA A 336 -20.98 4.43 -7.13
CA ALA A 336 -20.94 3.40 -8.17
C ALA A 336 -21.94 2.28 -7.83
N ILE A 337 -22.90 2.04 -8.72
CA ILE A 337 -23.81 0.89 -8.60
C ILE A 337 -23.24 -0.25 -9.42
N VAL A 338 -22.88 -1.34 -8.73
CA VAL A 338 -22.39 -2.58 -9.36
C VAL A 338 -23.43 -3.67 -9.14
N PHE A 339 -23.97 -4.19 -10.23
CA PHE A 339 -24.89 -5.32 -10.20
C PHE A 339 -24.06 -6.60 -10.25
N ALA A 340 -23.92 -7.27 -9.10
CA ALA A 340 -23.32 -8.60 -9.03
C ALA A 340 -24.46 -9.63 -9.16
N THR A 341 -24.64 -10.17 -10.35
CA THR A 341 -25.66 -11.17 -10.65
C THR A 341 -25.06 -12.22 -11.56
N ASP A 342 -25.62 -13.44 -11.56
CA ASP A 342 -25.21 -14.47 -12.50
C ASP A 342 -25.79 -14.19 -13.91
N VAL A 343 -25.34 -14.95 -14.90
CA VAL A 343 -25.75 -14.72 -16.30
C VAL A 343 -27.25 -14.96 -16.50
N ASP A 344 -27.85 -15.88 -15.73
CA ASP A 344 -29.24 -16.28 -15.89
C ASP A 344 -30.22 -15.29 -15.21
N GLU A 345 -29.81 -14.68 -14.09
CA GLU A 345 -30.53 -13.61 -13.40
C GLU A 345 -30.37 -12.25 -14.10
N MET A 346 -29.27 -12.02 -14.83
CA MET A 346 -29.05 -10.78 -15.58
C MET A 346 -30.16 -10.52 -16.60
N ASP A 347 -30.64 -11.56 -17.30
CA ASP A 347 -31.73 -11.43 -18.29
C ASP A 347 -33.03 -10.90 -17.66
N HIS A 348 -33.25 -11.17 -16.37
CA HIS A 348 -34.40 -10.68 -15.62
C HIS A 348 -34.17 -9.30 -15.00
N MET A 349 -32.93 -8.99 -14.61
CA MET A 349 -32.56 -7.69 -14.02
C MET A 349 -32.33 -6.61 -15.07
N GLU A 350 -31.90 -6.95 -16.28
CA GLU A 350 -31.57 -6.01 -17.36
C GLU A 350 -32.69 -4.99 -17.64
N PRO A 351 -33.98 -5.39 -17.75
CA PRO A 351 -35.05 -4.42 -17.98
C PRO A 351 -35.20 -3.42 -16.82
N LEU A 352 -35.08 -3.89 -15.57
CA LEU A 352 -35.19 -3.08 -14.36
C LEU A 352 -34.01 -2.10 -14.22
N ILE A 353 -32.80 -2.58 -14.49
CA ILE A 353 -31.59 -1.74 -14.55
C ILE A 353 -31.76 -0.70 -15.66
N GLY A 354 -32.28 -1.11 -16.81
CA GLY A 354 -32.54 -0.21 -17.94
C GLY A 354 -33.56 0.88 -17.62
N GLU A 355 -34.63 0.57 -16.88
CA GLU A 355 -35.59 1.58 -16.40
C GLU A 355 -34.96 2.53 -15.38
N LEU A 356 -34.22 2.00 -14.41
CA LEU A 356 -33.48 2.79 -13.42
C LEU A 356 -32.50 3.77 -14.09
N VAL A 357 -31.71 3.29 -15.05
CA VAL A 357 -30.75 4.11 -15.80
C VAL A 357 -31.48 5.17 -16.62
N LYS A 358 -32.56 4.80 -17.33
CA LYS A 358 -33.34 5.74 -18.13
C LYS A 358 -33.95 6.86 -17.30
N ASP A 359 -34.52 6.52 -16.14
CA ASP A 359 -35.11 7.50 -15.23
C ASP A 359 -34.02 8.42 -14.68
N ALA A 360 -32.87 7.87 -14.31
CA ALA A 360 -31.76 8.64 -13.76
C ALA A 360 -31.03 9.50 -14.83
N GLU A 361 -30.98 9.05 -16.10
CA GLU A 361 -30.55 9.85 -17.25
C GLU A 361 -31.51 11.00 -17.53
N SER A 362 -32.83 10.76 -17.44
CA SER A 362 -33.84 11.83 -17.64
C SER A 362 -33.74 12.95 -16.60
N LEU A 363 -33.14 12.65 -15.44
CA LEU A 363 -32.87 13.58 -14.35
C LEU A 363 -31.46 14.20 -14.41
N ASP A 364 -30.64 13.88 -15.41
CA ASP A 364 -29.22 14.28 -15.53
C ASP A 364 -28.38 13.88 -14.29
N THR A 365 -28.67 12.71 -13.72
CA THR A 365 -28.03 12.21 -12.50
C THR A 365 -27.02 11.08 -12.73
N VAL A 366 -26.96 10.51 -13.94
CA VAL A 366 -26.07 9.40 -14.30
C VAL A 366 -24.89 9.88 -15.12
N ALA A 367 -23.69 9.45 -14.74
CA ALA A 367 -22.49 9.54 -15.56
C ALA A 367 -22.11 8.14 -16.09
N LEU A 368 -21.91 8.05 -17.40
CA LEU A 368 -21.53 6.82 -18.10
C LEU A 368 -20.08 6.94 -18.58
N SER A 369 -19.28 5.92 -18.30
CA SER A 369 -17.99 5.69 -18.91
C SER A 369 -17.77 4.21 -19.13
N TYR A 370 -17.51 3.84 -20.39
CA TYR A 370 -17.21 2.49 -20.79
C TYR A 370 -15.97 2.51 -21.69
N THR A 371 -14.87 1.90 -21.26
CA THR A 371 -13.55 2.11 -21.87
C THR A 371 -12.85 0.83 -22.28
N TYR A 372 -12.41 0.82 -23.54
CA TYR A 372 -11.50 -0.17 -24.10
C TYR A 372 -10.06 0.31 -24.01
N THR A 373 -9.16 -0.52 -23.48
CA THR A 373 -7.71 -0.24 -23.41
C THR A 373 -6.93 -1.18 -24.33
N GLN A 374 -5.71 -0.78 -24.71
CA GLN A 374 -4.79 -1.63 -25.51
C GLN A 374 -4.45 -2.97 -24.84
N GLU A 375 -4.62 -3.07 -23.51
CA GLU A 375 -4.38 -4.27 -22.72
C GLU A 375 -5.48 -5.33 -22.89
N MET A 376 -6.68 -4.90 -23.31
CA MET A 376 -7.75 -5.82 -23.70
C MET A 376 -7.38 -6.43 -25.05
N SER A 377 -7.39 -7.75 -25.16
CA SER A 377 -7.07 -8.48 -26.40
C SER A 377 -8.15 -8.25 -27.47
N MET A 378 -8.14 -7.06 -28.08
CA MET A 378 -9.11 -6.62 -29.09
C MET A 378 -8.47 -6.67 -30.49
N PRO A 379 -9.20 -7.10 -31.52
CA PRO A 379 -8.71 -7.19 -32.90
C PRO A 379 -8.69 -5.83 -33.63
N VAL A 380 -8.31 -4.76 -32.94
CA VAL A 380 -8.42 -3.37 -33.43
C VAL A 380 -7.15 -2.60 -33.11
N ASP A 381 -6.61 -1.90 -34.10
CA ASP A 381 -5.46 -1.00 -33.95
C ASP A 381 -5.90 0.35 -33.37
N PHE A 382 -5.41 0.68 -32.18
CA PHE A 382 -5.70 1.95 -31.50
C PHE A 382 -4.88 3.12 -32.06
N GLY A 383 -3.90 2.87 -32.94
CA GLY A 383 -3.03 3.89 -33.50
C GLY A 383 -2.28 4.67 -32.40
N GLU A 384 -2.42 6.00 -32.40
CA GLU A 384 -1.79 6.89 -31.42
C GLU A 384 -2.55 6.96 -30.07
N TYR A 385 -3.74 6.37 -29.98
CA TYR A 385 -4.57 6.43 -28.79
C TYR A 385 -4.27 5.28 -27.83
N SER A 386 -4.24 5.56 -26.53
CA SER A 386 -4.03 4.53 -25.49
C SER A 386 -5.32 3.80 -25.08
N ALA A 387 -6.48 4.43 -25.29
CA ALA A 387 -7.79 3.91 -24.92
C ALA A 387 -8.91 4.59 -25.72
N ILE A 388 -10.07 3.95 -25.79
CA ILE A 388 -11.29 4.47 -26.42
C ILE A 388 -12.42 4.36 -25.40
N SER A 389 -13.09 5.47 -25.11
CA SER A 389 -14.15 5.53 -24.11
C SER A 389 -15.47 6.02 -24.70
N PHE A 390 -16.54 5.28 -24.46
CA PHE A 390 -17.91 5.72 -24.64
C PHE A 390 -18.35 6.44 -23.37
N VAL A 391 -18.68 7.72 -23.49
CA VAL A 391 -19.01 8.57 -22.35
C VAL A 391 -20.24 9.43 -22.67
N ASN A 392 -20.99 9.79 -21.63
CA ASN A 392 -22.02 10.82 -21.76
C ASN A 392 -21.48 12.20 -21.33
N GLN A 393 -22.24 13.27 -21.62
CA GLN A 393 -21.83 14.64 -21.29
C GLN A 393 -21.58 14.82 -19.79
N ARG A 394 -22.39 14.17 -18.94
CA ARG A 394 -22.26 14.25 -17.50
C ARG A 394 -20.91 13.73 -17.00
N TRP A 395 -20.42 12.63 -17.56
CA TRP A 395 -19.08 12.12 -17.26
C TRP A 395 -18.00 13.12 -17.64
N LEU A 396 -18.08 13.73 -18.84
CA LEU A 396 -17.14 14.76 -19.28
C LEU A 396 -17.14 15.96 -18.32
N ASP A 397 -18.30 16.43 -17.91
CA ASP A 397 -18.42 17.57 -16.99
C ASP A 397 -17.82 17.27 -15.60
N LEU A 398 -17.94 16.03 -15.14
CA LEU A 398 -17.34 15.58 -13.87
C LEU A 398 -15.82 15.53 -13.95
N VAL A 399 -15.25 14.89 -14.99
CA VAL A 399 -13.79 14.65 -15.07
C VAL A 399 -13.01 15.86 -15.59
N THR A 400 -13.68 16.81 -16.23
CA THR A 400 -13.06 18.07 -16.71
C THR A 400 -13.20 19.22 -15.72
N LYS A 401 -13.83 18.99 -14.56
CA LYS A 401 -14.05 19.99 -13.52
C LYS A 401 -12.72 20.50 -12.95
N GLY A 402 -12.31 21.70 -13.37
CA GLY A 402 -11.04 22.32 -12.96
C GLY A 402 -9.87 22.08 -13.91
N ALA A 403 -10.09 21.42 -15.06
CA ALA A 403 -9.11 21.32 -16.13
C ALA A 403 -9.02 22.64 -16.95
N PRO A 404 -7.88 22.91 -17.63
CA PRO A 404 -7.78 24.03 -18.58
C PRO A 404 -8.85 23.90 -19.68
N GLN A 405 -9.58 24.98 -19.97
CA GLN A 405 -10.59 24.96 -21.03
C GLN A 405 -9.99 25.43 -22.37
N PRO A 406 -10.26 24.74 -23.49
CA PRO A 406 -11.07 23.52 -23.59
C PRO A 406 -10.29 22.27 -23.13
N ALA A 407 -10.90 21.39 -22.33
CA ALA A 407 -10.25 20.17 -21.84
C ALA A 407 -10.26 19.02 -22.88
N VAL A 408 -11.23 19.07 -23.80
CA VAL A 408 -11.39 18.14 -24.92
C VAL A 408 -11.62 18.94 -26.21
N THR A 409 -11.20 18.37 -27.34
CA THR A 409 -11.35 18.96 -28.68
C THR A 409 -12.02 17.98 -29.62
N SER A 410 -12.84 18.49 -30.54
CA SER A 410 -13.51 17.66 -31.54
C SER A 410 -12.50 17.08 -32.53
N VAL A 411 -12.64 15.79 -32.81
CA VAL A 411 -11.88 15.07 -33.81
C VAL A 411 -12.76 14.90 -35.04
N PRO A 412 -12.33 15.38 -36.21
CA PRO A 412 -13.06 15.16 -37.45
C PRO A 412 -13.20 13.67 -37.76
N TYR A 413 -14.39 13.22 -38.12
CA TYR A 413 -14.68 11.79 -38.40
C TYR A 413 -13.71 11.15 -39.40
N HIS A 414 -13.31 11.89 -40.44
CA HIS A 414 -12.38 11.42 -41.47
C HIS A 414 -10.93 11.20 -40.99
N SER A 415 -10.57 11.70 -39.80
CA SER A 415 -9.24 11.54 -39.21
C SER A 415 -9.13 10.34 -38.28
N ILE A 416 -10.24 9.62 -38.08
CA ILE A 416 -10.30 8.45 -37.19
C ILE A 416 -9.97 7.20 -38.02
N PRO A 417 -9.07 6.32 -37.55
CA PRO A 417 -8.76 5.07 -38.23
C PRO A 417 -10.03 4.23 -38.51
N GLU A 418 -10.13 3.67 -39.73
CA GLU A 418 -11.30 2.88 -40.14
C GLU A 418 -11.62 1.71 -39.20
N GLY A 419 -10.58 1.10 -38.62
CA GLY A 419 -10.73 0.04 -37.62
C GLY A 419 -11.47 0.50 -36.35
N LEU A 420 -11.24 1.73 -35.90
CA LEU A 420 -11.93 2.30 -34.73
C LEU A 420 -13.37 2.68 -35.06
N VAL A 421 -13.59 3.26 -36.25
CA VAL A 421 -14.94 3.59 -36.72
C VAL A 421 -15.80 2.34 -36.83
N ARG A 422 -15.23 1.24 -37.35
CA ARG A 422 -15.92 -0.05 -37.43
C ARG A 422 -16.25 -0.60 -36.04
N MET A 423 -15.31 -0.57 -35.10
CA MET A 423 -15.54 -0.99 -33.71
C MET A 423 -16.68 -0.18 -33.07
N VAL A 424 -16.65 1.15 -33.20
CA VAL A 424 -17.70 2.03 -32.63
C VAL A 424 -19.07 1.70 -33.22
N ARG A 425 -19.12 1.39 -34.52
CA ARG A 425 -20.36 0.99 -35.19
C ARG A 425 -20.86 -0.36 -34.69
N GLU A 426 -20.00 -1.38 -34.63
CA GLU A 426 -20.35 -2.71 -34.14
C GLU A 426 -20.85 -2.66 -32.69
N GLU A 427 -20.18 -1.88 -31.83
CA GLU A 427 -20.62 -1.69 -30.45
C GLU A 427 -21.92 -0.90 -30.35
N ALA A 428 -22.09 0.15 -31.15
CA ALA A 428 -23.35 0.89 -31.18
C ALA A 428 -24.52 0.02 -31.68
N GLU A 429 -24.27 -0.95 -32.58
CA GLU A 429 -25.25 -1.94 -32.99
C GLU A 429 -25.60 -2.91 -31.86
N LEU A 430 -24.60 -3.39 -31.10
CA LEU A 430 -24.80 -4.28 -29.95
C LEU A 430 -25.55 -3.59 -28.80
N LEU A 431 -25.22 -2.35 -28.50
CA LEU A 431 -25.80 -1.57 -27.40
C LEU A 431 -27.18 -0.98 -27.75
N SER A 432 -27.61 -1.04 -29.01
CA SER A 432 -28.87 -0.47 -29.46
C SER A 432 -30.02 -1.46 -29.36
N ARG A 433 -31.08 -1.09 -28.63
CA ARG A 433 -32.35 -1.87 -28.56
C ARG A 433 -33.09 -1.98 -29.90
N LYS A 434 -32.73 -1.15 -30.89
CA LYS A 434 -33.30 -1.14 -32.25
C LYS A 434 -32.17 -1.19 -33.28
N LYS A 435 -32.48 -1.51 -34.54
CA LYS A 435 -31.48 -1.44 -35.61
C LYS A 435 -30.88 -0.03 -35.65
N LEU A 436 -29.55 0.06 -35.56
CA LEU A 436 -28.80 1.31 -35.60
C LEU A 436 -29.13 2.06 -36.90
N SER A 437 -29.56 3.32 -36.80
CA SER A 437 -29.75 4.19 -37.96
C SER A 437 -28.52 5.08 -38.17
N GLU A 438 -28.24 5.45 -39.41
CA GLU A 438 -27.16 6.41 -39.73
C GLU A 438 -27.39 7.78 -39.05
N GLU A 439 -28.65 8.12 -38.75
CA GLU A 439 -29.01 9.33 -37.99
C GLU A 439 -28.58 9.26 -36.52
N LEU A 440 -28.61 8.08 -35.90
CA LEU A 440 -28.11 7.88 -34.53
C LEU A 440 -26.59 7.88 -34.49
N LEU A 441 -25.93 7.28 -35.49
CA LEU A 441 -24.48 7.35 -35.63
C LEU A 441 -23.98 8.79 -35.83
N ALA A 442 -24.73 9.61 -36.57
CA ALA A 442 -24.41 11.03 -36.77
C ALA A 442 -24.49 11.88 -35.49
N GLN A 443 -25.12 11.38 -34.43
CA GLN A 443 -25.19 12.07 -33.12
C GLN A 443 -23.93 11.84 -32.27
N PHE A 444 -23.08 10.86 -32.61
CA PHE A 444 -21.84 10.63 -31.89
C PHE A 444 -20.84 11.77 -32.14
N GLN A 445 -20.30 12.30 -31.05
CA GLN A 445 -19.21 13.26 -31.10
C GLN A 445 -17.91 12.56 -30.75
N PHE A 446 -16.92 12.67 -31.63
CA PHE A 446 -15.59 12.15 -31.39
C PHE A 446 -14.74 13.26 -30.78
N LEU A 447 -14.22 13.00 -29.58
CA LEU A 447 -13.49 13.97 -28.78
C LEU A 447 -12.12 13.40 -28.41
N ARG A 448 -11.09 14.26 -28.38
CA ARG A 448 -9.77 13.94 -27.83
C ARG A 448 -9.39 14.90 -26.70
N PRO A 449 -8.74 14.43 -25.62
CA PRO A 449 -8.14 15.32 -24.62
C PRO A 449 -7.13 16.29 -25.25
N VAL A 450 -7.00 17.50 -24.69
CA VAL A 450 -5.93 18.42 -25.09
C VAL A 450 -4.55 17.95 -24.62
N ASP A 451 -3.50 18.41 -25.30
CA ASP A 451 -2.12 18.05 -24.96
C ASP A 451 -1.80 18.40 -23.50
N GLY A 452 -1.33 17.38 -22.76
CA GLY A 452 -1.03 17.51 -21.32
C GLY A 452 -2.20 17.21 -20.38
N PHE A 453 -3.42 17.03 -20.88
CA PHE A 453 -4.55 16.54 -20.09
C PHE A 453 -4.76 15.04 -20.35
N ARG A 454 -4.72 14.23 -19.29
CA ARG A 454 -5.12 12.82 -19.34
C ARG A 454 -6.49 12.67 -18.70
N MET A 455 -7.42 12.15 -19.48
CA MET A 455 -8.75 11.82 -18.99
C MET A 455 -8.66 10.54 -18.16
N PRO A 456 -9.22 10.51 -16.93
CA PRO A 456 -9.23 9.29 -16.14
C PRO A 456 -10.08 8.25 -16.86
N VAL A 457 -9.52 7.04 -16.96
CA VAL A 457 -10.18 5.91 -17.59
C VAL A 457 -10.72 5.03 -16.48
N ALA A 458 -12.06 4.92 -16.38
CA ALA A 458 -12.65 3.86 -15.59
C ALA A 458 -12.44 2.55 -16.35
N GLN A 459 -11.70 1.59 -15.76
CA GLN A 459 -11.62 0.23 -16.29
C GLN A 459 -12.96 -0.50 -16.05
N GLY A 460 -14.03 -0.04 -16.68
CA GLY A 460 -15.32 -0.71 -16.72
C GLY A 460 -15.39 -1.56 -17.97
N GLY A 461 -15.19 -2.87 -17.84
CA GLY A 461 -15.37 -3.82 -18.96
C GLY A 461 -14.52 -5.07 -18.91
N GLY A 462 -13.44 -5.10 -18.13
CA GLY A 462 -12.63 -6.31 -17.94
C GLY A 462 -13.29 -7.30 -16.98
N GLY A 463 -14.15 -8.19 -17.47
CA GLY A 463 -14.67 -9.34 -16.72
C GLY A 463 -16.03 -9.11 -16.03
N GLY A 464 -17.08 -8.86 -16.80
CA GLY A 464 -18.47 -8.97 -16.33
C GLY A 464 -18.96 -7.85 -15.41
N LYS A 465 -18.35 -6.65 -15.45
CA LYS A 465 -18.73 -5.52 -14.59
C LYS A 465 -19.00 -4.27 -15.41
N ALA A 466 -20.26 -3.80 -15.40
CA ALA A 466 -20.64 -2.45 -15.77
C ALA A 466 -20.64 -1.56 -14.51
N SER A 467 -20.12 -0.33 -14.60
CA SER A 467 -20.11 0.63 -13.49
C SER A 467 -20.86 1.90 -13.88
N LEU A 468 -21.92 2.22 -13.14
CA LEU A 468 -22.71 3.44 -13.30
C LEU A 468 -22.46 4.36 -12.12
N TYR A 469 -22.17 5.64 -12.38
CA TYR A 469 -21.91 6.63 -11.33
C TYR A 469 -23.09 7.58 -11.20
N GLY A 470 -23.60 7.77 -9.97
CA GLY A 470 -24.69 8.71 -9.67
C GLY A 470 -24.39 9.59 -8.47
N ARG A 471 -24.95 10.81 -8.46
CA ARG A 471 -24.78 11.74 -7.32
C ARG A 471 -25.72 11.36 -6.17
N CYS A 472 -25.17 11.04 -5.00
CA CYS A 472 -25.97 10.79 -3.80
C CYS A 472 -26.45 12.14 -3.22
N SER A 473 -27.68 12.57 -3.53
CA SER A 473 -28.27 13.72 -2.82
C SER A 473 -29.01 13.22 -1.58
N ALA A 474 -28.38 13.33 -0.41
CA ALA A 474 -29.05 13.17 0.87
C ALA A 474 -30.02 14.35 1.13
N ARG A 475 -31.12 14.41 0.37
CA ARG A 475 -32.31 15.16 0.78
C ARG A 475 -33.37 14.17 1.21
N ARG A 476 -33.54 14.06 2.53
CA ARG A 476 -34.74 13.49 3.17
C ARG A 476 -35.99 13.94 2.41
N ARG A 477 -36.59 13.05 1.64
CA ARG A 477 -38.02 13.04 1.38
C ARG A 477 -38.52 11.64 1.61
N SER A 478 -39.27 11.52 2.70
CA SER A 478 -40.14 10.40 3.02
C SER A 478 -40.89 9.91 1.78
N LEU A 479 -40.47 8.80 1.20
CA LEU A 479 -41.31 8.02 0.30
C LEU A 479 -41.92 6.90 1.14
N ALA A 480 -43.04 7.25 1.78
CA ALA A 480 -43.95 6.27 2.35
C ALA A 480 -44.64 5.55 1.18
N LEU A 481 -44.08 4.41 0.76
CA LEU A 481 -44.82 3.45 -0.06
C LEU A 481 -45.76 2.69 0.88
N ARG A 482 -46.98 3.21 1.01
CA ARG A 482 -48.13 2.44 1.47
C ARG A 482 -48.40 1.34 0.45
N HIS A 483 -48.56 0.13 0.95
CA HIS A 483 -49.17 -1.01 0.26
C HIS A 483 -50.35 -0.60 -0.62
N LEU A 484 -50.29 -1.01 -1.89
CA LEU A 484 -51.34 -1.77 -2.56
C LEU A 484 -50.68 -2.73 -3.55
#